data_AF-A0A813X1E0-F1
#
_entry.id   AF-A0A813X1E0-F1
#
_cell.length_a   1.000
_cell.length_b   1.000
_cell.length_c   1.000
_cell.angle_alpha   90.00
_cell.angle_beta   90.00
_cell.angle_gamma   90.00
#
_symmetry.space_group_name_H-M   'P 1'
#
loop_
_entity.id
_entity.type
_entity.pdbx_description
1 polymer ?
#
loop_
_entity_poly.entity_id
_entity_poly.type
_entity_poly.pdbx_seq_one_letter_code
_entity_poly.pdbx_strand_id
1 'polypeptide(L)'
;MNIACTICLDRFFLSSTISASPCGHLFHDKCLDRWLIDERKKTCPQCRTSITPKQVLKKLYLMEPLCQTQVPSGGQDSSELLNQLETQETKILECEQRCRKALNDLQKVNEYYYILLL
;
A
#
# COMPACT_ATOMS: atom_id res chain seq x y z
N MET A 1 5.70 18.93 -14.29
CA MET A 1 5.44 17.70 -13.52
C MET A 1 4.69 16.75 -14.45
N ASN A 2 5.30 15.63 -14.85
CA ASN A 2 4.65 14.67 -15.75
C ASN A 2 3.83 13.69 -14.88
N ILE A 3 2.51 13.62 -15.10
CA ILE A 3 1.61 12.73 -14.35
C ILE A 3 1.58 11.37 -15.08
N ALA A 4 2.74 10.74 -15.17
CA ALA A 4 2.95 9.45 -15.82
C ALA A 4 4.07 8.67 -15.12
N CYS A 5 4.00 7.34 -15.19
CA CYS A 5 5.03 6.48 -14.62
C CYS A 5 6.25 6.42 -15.55
N THR A 6 7.41 6.85 -15.08
CA THR A 6 8.63 6.85 -15.92
C THR A 6 9.28 5.48 -16.11
N ILE A 7 8.77 4.43 -15.43
CA ILE A 7 9.23 3.05 -15.63
C ILE A 7 8.54 2.41 -16.84
N CYS A 8 7.21 2.50 -16.93
CA CYS A 8 6.44 1.91 -18.03
C CYS A 8 6.02 2.92 -19.11
N LEU A 9 6.27 4.21 -18.88
CA LEU A 9 5.94 5.33 -19.77
C LEU A 9 4.44 5.59 -19.97
N ASP A 10 3.58 4.97 -19.14
CA ASP A 10 2.12 5.15 -19.19
C ASP A 10 1.60 6.19 -18.19
N ARG A 11 0.44 6.77 -18.54
CA ARG A 11 -0.31 7.70 -17.69
C ARG A 11 -0.93 6.97 -16.49
N PHE A 12 -1.18 7.73 -15.44
CA PHE A 12 -1.97 7.25 -14.31
C PHE A 12 -3.47 7.40 -14.60
N PHE A 13 -4.25 6.34 -14.36
CA PHE A 13 -5.71 6.36 -14.37
C PHE A 13 -6.25 6.45 -12.93
N LEU A 14 -7.53 6.77 -12.78
CA LEU A 14 -8.19 6.83 -11.46
C LEU A 14 -8.15 5.49 -10.72
N SER A 15 -8.22 4.40 -11.47
CA SER A 15 -8.07 3.03 -10.96
C SER A 15 -6.62 2.61 -10.74
N SER A 16 -5.64 3.42 -11.14
CA SER A 16 -4.22 3.10 -10.93
C SER A 16 -3.88 3.17 -9.45
N THR A 17 -3.27 2.12 -8.94
CA THR A 17 -2.56 2.14 -7.65
C THR A 17 -1.18 2.75 -7.86
N ILE A 18 -0.90 3.86 -7.19
CA ILE A 18 0.33 4.64 -7.33
C ILE A 18 1.14 4.52 -6.03
N SER A 19 2.46 4.57 -6.15
CA SER A 19 3.37 4.64 -5.01
C SER A 19 4.36 5.78 -5.19
N ALA A 20 4.68 6.45 -4.09
CA ALA A 20 5.65 7.53 -4.06
C ALA A 20 6.94 7.08 -3.38
N SER A 21 8.06 7.32 -4.05
CA SER A 21 9.39 7.22 -3.46
C SER A 21 9.61 8.30 -2.38
N PRO A 22 10.58 8.13 -1.46
CA PRO A 22 10.86 9.12 -0.40
C PRO A 22 11.25 10.51 -0.91
N CYS A 23 11.69 10.63 -2.17
CA CYS A 23 11.96 11.91 -2.82
C CYS A 23 10.72 12.54 -3.50
N GLY A 24 9.54 11.93 -3.38
CA GLY A 24 8.27 12.45 -3.89
C GLY A 24 7.92 12.05 -5.33
N HIS A 25 8.78 11.33 -6.06
CA HIS A 25 8.44 10.87 -7.41
C HIS A 25 7.45 9.70 -7.39
N LEU A 26 6.51 9.74 -8.35
CA LEU A 26 5.36 8.83 -8.46
C LEU A 26 5.58 7.75 -9.51
N PHE A 27 5.12 6.54 -9.22
CA PHE A 27 5.18 5.37 -10.11
C PHE A 27 3.95 4.49 -9.90
N HIS A 28 3.59 3.65 -10.87
CA HIS A 28 2.64 2.57 -10.60
C HIS A 28 3.19 1.69 -9.49
N ASP A 29 2.35 1.28 -8.54
CA ASP A 29 2.77 0.51 -7.37
C ASP A 29 3.56 -0.75 -7.77
N LYS A 30 3.00 -1.51 -8.72
CA LYS A 30 3.63 -2.70 -9.31
C LYS A 30 4.95 -2.40 -10.02
N CYS A 31 5.07 -1.25 -10.68
CA CYS A 31 6.30 -0.88 -11.38
C CYS A 31 7.42 -0.58 -10.37
N LEU A 32 7.12 0.18 -9.32
CA LEU A 32 8.10 0.48 -8.28
C LEU A 32 8.49 -0.79 -7.49
N ASP A 33 7.54 -1.69 -7.21
CA ASP A 33 7.86 -2.96 -6.56
C ASP A 33 8.82 -3.82 -7.38
N ARG A 34 8.52 -4.02 -8.67
CA ARG A 34 9.43 -4.76 -9.56
C ARG A 34 10.81 -4.12 -9.63
N TRP A 35 10.87 -2.80 -9.60
CA TRP A 35 12.13 -2.06 -9.58
C TRP A 35 12.93 -2.34 -8.29
N LEU A 36 12.28 -2.32 -7.13
CA LEU A 36 12.95 -2.47 -5.83
C LEU A 36 13.27 -3.92 -5.44
N ILE A 37 12.58 -4.91 -6.03
CA ILE A 37 12.86 -6.34 -5.83
C ILE A 37 14.22 -6.72 -6.46
N ASP A 38 14.63 -6.06 -7.54
CA ASP A 38 15.95 -6.22 -8.12
C ASP A 38 17.01 -5.61 -7.18
N GLU A 39 17.89 -6.45 -6.64
CA GLU A 39 18.85 -6.08 -5.58
C GLU A 39 19.73 -4.88 -5.94
N ARG A 40 19.98 -4.65 -7.24
CA ARG A 40 20.82 -3.53 -7.73
C ARG A 40 20.07 -2.20 -7.78
N LYS A 41 18.75 -2.19 -7.59
CA LYS A 41 17.85 -1.07 -7.96
C LYS A 41 17.09 -0.48 -6.77
N LYS A 42 17.67 -0.46 -5.57
CA LYS A 42 17.12 0.20 -4.38
C LYS A 42 17.22 1.74 -4.40
N THR A 43 16.91 2.34 -5.55
CA THR A 43 17.00 3.79 -5.79
C THR A 43 15.79 4.27 -6.58
N CYS A 44 15.46 5.55 -6.48
CA CYS A 44 14.41 6.16 -7.29
C CYS A 44 14.78 6.09 -8.78
N PRO A 45 13.91 5.52 -9.65
CA PRO A 45 14.17 5.47 -11.09
C PRO A 45 14.40 6.84 -11.74
N GLN A 46 13.85 7.90 -11.14
CA GLN A 46 13.90 9.26 -11.69
C GLN A 46 15.16 10.02 -11.26
N CYS A 47 15.50 9.99 -9.97
CA CYS A 47 16.55 10.86 -9.40
C CYS A 47 17.64 10.11 -8.62
N ARG A 48 17.58 8.77 -8.61
CA ARG A 48 18.55 7.86 -7.97
C ARG A 48 18.71 7.99 -6.46
N THR A 49 17.85 8.76 -5.78
CA THR A 49 17.79 8.78 -4.31
C THR A 49 17.56 7.37 -3.76
N SER A 50 18.34 6.95 -2.75
CA SER A 50 18.19 5.64 -2.12
C SER A 50 16.80 5.43 -1.54
N ILE A 51 16.26 4.22 -1.66
CA ILE A 51 14.93 3.85 -1.19
C ILE A 51 15.04 2.69 -0.21
N THR A 52 14.52 2.90 1.01
CA THR A 52 14.20 1.81 1.93
C THR A 52 12.71 1.47 1.81
N PRO A 53 12.30 0.19 1.78
CA PRO A 53 10.87 -0.19 1.63
C PRO A 53 9.93 0.49 2.64
N LYS A 54 10.39 0.73 3.87
CA LYS A 54 9.63 1.41 4.93
C LYS A 54 9.32 2.89 4.63
N GLN A 55 10.03 3.51 3.68
CA GLN A 55 9.92 4.93 3.35
C GLN A 55 9.08 5.18 2.08
N VAL A 56 8.57 4.12 1.46
CA VAL A 56 7.72 4.23 0.27
C VAL A 56 6.28 4.45 0.73
N LEU A 57 5.65 5.51 0.23
CA LEU A 57 4.20 5.70 0.40
C LEU A 57 3.49 4.82 -0.62
N LYS A 58 2.71 3.87 -0.12
CA LYS A 58 2.04 2.82 -0.91
C LYS A 58 0.56 3.14 -1.13
N LYS A 59 0.02 2.64 -2.25
CA LYS A 59 -1.43 2.65 -2.54
C LYS A 59 -2.05 4.05 -2.46
N LEU A 60 -1.43 4.99 -3.16
CA LEU A 60 -2.02 6.28 -3.45
C LEU A 60 -3.04 6.12 -4.58
N TYR A 61 -4.17 6.80 -4.46
CA TYR A 61 -5.26 6.80 -5.42
C TYR A 61 -5.52 8.23 -5.90
N LEU A 62 -5.80 8.38 -7.20
CA LEU A 62 -6.22 9.65 -7.75
C LEU A 62 -7.73 9.78 -7.59
N MET A 63 -8.17 10.83 -6.90
CA MET A 63 -9.59 11.19 -6.83
C MET A 63 -9.91 12.13 -7.99
N GLU A 64 -11.11 11.99 -8.57
CA GLU A 64 -11.59 13.04 -9.48
C GLU A 64 -11.85 14.33 -8.68
N PRO A 65 -11.52 15.51 -9.26
CA PRO A 65 -12.04 16.76 -8.73
C PRO A 65 -13.57 16.70 -8.77
N LEU A 66 -14.23 17.13 -7.69
CA LEU A 66 -15.69 17.26 -7.62
C LEU A 66 -16.15 18.36 -8.59
N CYS A 67 -16.15 18.07 -9.89
CA CYS A 67 -16.74 18.94 -10.88
C CYS A 67 -18.20 18.50 -11.03
N GLN A 68 -19.11 19.42 -10.71
CA GLN A 68 -20.54 19.24 -10.85
C GLN A 68 -20.89 18.93 -12.31
N THR A 69 -21.02 17.66 -12.65
CA THR A 69 -21.66 17.22 -13.88
C THR A 69 -22.58 16.06 -13.55
N GLN A 70 -23.87 16.39 -13.49
CA GLN A 70 -25.05 15.53 -13.70
C GLN A 70 -24.83 14.06 -13.37
N VAL A 71 -25.26 13.68 -12.16
CA VAL A 71 -25.44 12.29 -11.72
C VAL A 71 -26.23 11.53 -12.79
N PRO A 72 -25.64 10.56 -13.51
CA PRO A 72 -26.44 9.61 -14.27
C PRO A 72 -27.19 8.77 -13.25
N SER A 73 -28.52 8.80 -13.31
CA SER A 73 -29.42 7.95 -12.54
C SER A 73 -29.17 6.48 -12.87
N GLY A 74 -28.18 5.90 -12.21
CA GLY A 74 -27.83 4.48 -12.24
C GLY A 74 -27.12 4.19 -10.93
N GLY A 75 -27.90 4.07 -9.86
CA GLY A 75 -27.41 3.77 -8.52
C GLY A 75 -26.57 2.49 -8.55
N GLN A 76 -25.26 2.65 -8.40
CA GLN A 76 -24.43 1.56 -7.92
C GLN A 76 -24.56 1.58 -6.40
N ASP A 77 -25.09 0.48 -5.86
CA ASP A 77 -25.54 0.32 -4.48
C ASP A 77 -24.48 0.75 -3.45
N SER A 78 -24.60 2.00 -3.00
CA SER A 78 -23.75 2.59 -1.96
C SER A 78 -23.76 1.74 -0.68
N SER A 79 -24.89 1.11 -0.36
CA SER A 79 -25.02 0.17 0.76
C SER A 79 -24.14 -1.07 0.60
N GLU A 80 -24.04 -1.65 -0.60
CA GLU A 80 -23.20 -2.82 -0.86
C GLU A 80 -21.72 -2.48 -0.69
N LEU A 81 -21.29 -1.32 -1.21
CA LEU A 81 -19.92 -0.84 -1.01
C LEU A 81 -19.62 -0.56 0.48
N LEU A 82 -20.56 0.04 1.21
CA LEU A 82 -20.41 0.26 2.66
C LEU A 82 -20.31 -1.06 3.44
N ASN A 83 -21.17 -2.03 3.12
CA ASN A 83 -21.11 -3.36 3.72
C ASN A 83 -19.79 -4.08 3.40
N GLN A 84 -19.29 -3.93 2.17
CA GLN A 84 -17.98 -4.47 1.78
C GLN A 84 -16.85 -3.81 2.58
N LEU A 85 -16.88 -2.49 2.79
CA LEU A 85 -15.90 -1.78 3.60
C LEU A 85 -15.94 -2.23 5.06
N GLU A 86 -17.13 -2.32 5.66
CA GLU A 86 -17.30 -2.82 7.04
C GLU A 86 -16.82 -4.27 7.19
N THR A 87 -17.09 -5.11 6.18
CA THR A 87 -16.59 -6.49 6.13
C THR A 87 -15.06 -6.55 6.01
N GLN A 88 -14.43 -5.63 5.27
CA GLN A 88 -12.97 -5.57 5.19
C GLN A 88 -12.36 -5.09 6.51
N GLU A 89 -12.99 -4.13 7.19
CA GLU A 89 -12.53 -3.60 8.48
C GLU A 89 -12.53 -4.69 9.56
N THR A 90 -13.61 -5.47 9.66
CA THR A 90 -13.68 -6.61 10.61
C THR A 90 -12.59 -7.65 10.34
N LYS A 91 -12.35 -8.01 9.07
CA LYS A 91 -11.27 -8.93 8.68
C LYS A 91 -9.88 -8.42 9.06
N ILE A 92 -9.64 -7.11 8.93
CA ILE A 92 -8.37 -6.50 9.34
C ILE A 92 -8.20 -6.62 10.86
N LEU A 93 -9.23 -6.26 11.65
CA LEU A 93 -9.20 -6.34 13.11
C LEU A 93 -8.95 -7.77 13.61
N GLU A 94 -9.61 -8.76 13.02
CA GLU A 94 -9.39 -10.17 13.35
C GLU A 94 -7.95 -10.60 13.02
N CYS A 95 -7.41 -10.18 11.88
CA CYS A 95 -6.03 -10.46 11.49
C CYS A 95 -5.02 -9.85 12.48
N GLU A 96 -5.25 -8.61 12.91
CA GLU A 96 -4.41 -7.92 13.89
C GLU A 96 -4.44 -8.63 15.26
N GLN A 97 -5.61 -9.08 15.72
CA GLN A 97 -5.72 -9.85 16.96
C GLN A 97 -4.94 -11.17 16.89
N ARG A 98 -5.03 -11.89 15.76
CA ARG A 98 -4.26 -13.12 15.54
C ARG A 98 -2.76 -12.85 15.57
N CYS A 99 -2.31 -11.78 14.93
CA CYS A 99 -0.89 -11.39 14.94
C CYS A 99 -0.41 -11.05 16.36
N ARG A 100 -1.21 -10.28 17.12
CA ARG A 100 -0.91 -9.95 18.52
C ARG A 100 -0.78 -11.18 19.39
N LYS A 101 -1.69 -12.15 19.25
CA LYS A 101 -1.62 -13.41 19.99
C LYS A 101 -0.33 -14.17 19.67
N ALA A 102 0.00 -14.32 18.39
CA ALA A 102 1.23 -15.00 17.96
C ALA A 102 2.49 -14.32 18.51
N LEU A 103 2.54 -12.99 18.55
CA LEU A 103 3.64 -12.24 19.17
C LEU A 103 3.77 -12.54 20.66
N ASN A 104 2.68 -12.56 21.41
CA ASN A 104 2.70 -12.89 22.84
C ASN A 104 3.15 -14.35 23.08
N ASP A 105 2.70 -15.28 22.22
CA ASP A 105 3.10 -16.68 22.31
C ASP A 105 4.61 -16.85 22.05
N LEU A 106 5.16 -16.12 21.05
CA LEU A 106 6.61 -16.08 20.80
C LEU A 106 7.40 -15.48 21.98
N GLN A 107 6.88 -14.44 22.63
CA GLN A 107 7.51 -13.87 23.83
C GLN A 107 7.59 -14.87 24.97
N LYS A 108 6.51 -15.64 25.21
CA LYS A 108 6.50 -16.70 26.24
C LYS A 108 7.50 -17.80 25.96
N VAL A 109 7.61 -18.24 24.70
CA VAL A 109 8.61 -19.25 24.30
C VAL A 109 10.02 -18.71 24.54
N ASN A 110 10.27 -17.45 24.21
CA ASN A 110 11.56 -16.81 24.46
C ASN A 110 11.89 -16.73 25.95
N GLU A 111 10.94 -16.32 26.81
CA GLU A 111 11.12 -16.32 28.27
C GLU A 111 11.40 -17.71 28.82
N TYR A 112 10.66 -18.73 28.38
CA TYR A 112 10.87 -20.11 28.81
C TYR A 112 12.25 -20.65 28.39
N TYR A 113 12.70 -20.31 27.18
CA TYR A 113 14.04 -20.64 26.70
C TYR A 113 15.14 -20.04 27.58
N TYR A 114 15.02 -18.77 27.97
CA TYR A 114 16.00 -18.14 28.88
C TYR A 114 15.99 -18.75 30.28
N ILE A 115 14.82 -19.15 30.80
CA ILE A 115 14.73 -19.86 32.08
C ILE A 115 15.43 -21.22 32.03
N LEU A 116 15.31 -21.96 30.93
CA LEU A 116 15.95 -23.27 30.76
C LEU A 116 17.47 -23.22 30.54
N LEU A 117 18.01 -22.06 30.19
CA LEU A 117 19.45 -21.84 30.00
C LEU A 117 20.18 -21.37 31.27
N LEU A 118 19.46 -21.15 32.38
CA LEU A 118 19.99 -20.85 33.71
C LEU A 118 20.05 -22.14 34.56
#